data_AF-A0A8C4QZ30-F1
#
_entry.id   AF-A0A8C4QZ30-F1
#
_cell.length_a   1.000
_cell.length_b   1.000
_cell.length_c   1.000
_cell.angle_alpha   90.00
_cell.angle_beta   90.00
_cell.angle_gamma   90.00
#
_symmetry.space_group_name_H-M   'P 1'
#
loop_
_entity.id
_entity.type
_entity.pdbx_description
1 polymer ?
#
loop_
_entity_poly.entity_id
_entity_poly.type
_entity_poly.pdbx_seq_one_letter_code
_entity_poly.pdbx_strand_id
1 'polypeptide(L)'
;MRHAADSATPKGLQGFVLKVANLLQAVAWEQTRELRDAQSKVETTHEQRSSSSWAQFLQPATIWLGNVAEVMRFLHREGPALATGNAEQVRTQGDQKGHSAITAVREASSLLQEVVLYLFQQTALYVCKLLLQALPELLDSGLEVEQGDETVVEDEVCGNESETLVILKGVWSALEYGGVPSELRVQMLTHILSFANAVLFNSLMERGTEEGFEHKPGLRQELSSIISWCHALGLGLTARSALGNTLCVAAALAAPLEAILEGTWTSLRQQLEDLHPAQLHALLTYYKVPLSVKRPSAWLPIAEEQIQALSTGKTDLDTVPYATCVYAMKCALLQTI
;
A
#
# COMPACT_ATOMS: atom_id res chain seq x y z
N MET A 1 -6.94 -23.26 23.78
CA MET A 1 -8.30 -22.70 23.95
C MET A 1 -9.38 -23.77 23.99
N ARG A 2 -9.50 -24.66 23.00
CA ARG A 2 -10.49 -25.77 23.01
C ARG A 2 -10.45 -26.63 24.27
N HIS A 3 -9.28 -27.15 24.65
CA HIS A 3 -9.14 -27.89 25.91
C HIS A 3 -9.58 -27.08 27.14
N ALA A 4 -9.29 -25.78 27.17
CA ALA A 4 -9.72 -24.92 28.28
C ALA A 4 -11.24 -24.71 28.29
N ALA A 5 -11.90 -24.71 27.14
CA ALA A 5 -13.36 -24.68 27.06
C ALA A 5 -13.99 -26.03 27.49
N ASP A 6 -13.33 -27.14 27.17
CA ASP A 6 -13.80 -28.49 27.52
C ASP A 6 -13.59 -28.81 29.02
N SER A 7 -12.54 -28.25 29.64
CA SER A 7 -12.14 -28.59 31.00
C SER A 7 -12.42 -27.49 32.05
N ALA A 8 -12.71 -26.25 31.64
CA ALA A 8 -12.87 -25.13 32.58
C ALA A 8 -14.32 -24.67 32.73
N THR A 9 -14.62 -24.06 33.88
CA THR A 9 -15.89 -23.33 34.07
C THR A 9 -15.95 -22.09 33.16
N PRO A 10 -17.13 -21.59 32.79
CA PRO A 10 -17.27 -20.40 31.94
C PRO A 10 -16.49 -19.16 32.45
N LYS A 11 -16.32 -19.02 33.77
CA LYS A 11 -15.48 -17.98 34.39
C LYS A 11 -13.98 -18.22 34.15
N GLY A 12 -13.54 -19.47 34.14
CA GLY A 12 -12.16 -19.85 33.81
C GLY A 12 -11.84 -19.57 32.33
N LEU A 13 -12.78 -19.85 31.43
CA LEU A 13 -12.64 -19.52 30.01
C LEU A 13 -12.56 -17.99 29.78
N GLN A 14 -13.44 -17.21 30.43
CA GLN A 14 -13.40 -15.74 30.41
C GLN A 14 -12.03 -15.20 30.83
N GLY A 15 -11.54 -15.61 32.02
CA GLY A 15 -10.25 -15.14 32.53
C GLY A 15 -9.08 -15.56 31.63
N PHE A 16 -9.15 -16.76 31.04
CA PHE A 16 -8.13 -17.25 30.13
C PHE A 16 -8.07 -16.45 28.82
N VAL A 17 -9.21 -16.22 28.16
CA VAL A 17 -9.28 -15.52 26.87
C VAL A 17 -8.80 -14.08 26.99
N LEU A 18 -9.27 -13.35 28.02
CA LEU A 18 -8.79 -11.98 28.28
C LEU A 18 -7.30 -11.96 28.62
N LYS A 19 -6.80 -12.92 29.40
CA LYS A 19 -5.36 -13.00 29.72
C LYS A 19 -4.52 -13.24 28.47
N VAL A 20 -4.94 -14.13 27.58
CA VAL A 20 -4.24 -14.36 26.31
C VAL A 20 -4.23 -13.08 25.46
N ALA A 21 -5.36 -12.38 25.35
CA ALA A 21 -5.43 -11.16 24.54
C ALA A 21 -4.51 -10.05 25.06
N ASN A 22 -4.47 -9.83 26.38
CA ASN A 22 -3.56 -8.88 27.00
C ASN A 22 -2.08 -9.27 26.84
N LEU A 23 -1.75 -10.57 26.94
CA LEU A 23 -0.39 -11.05 26.71
C LEU A 23 0.04 -10.86 25.25
N LEU A 24 -0.83 -11.18 24.29
CA LEU A 24 -0.56 -10.98 22.87
C LEU A 24 -0.33 -9.51 22.56
N GLN A 25 -1.15 -8.62 23.13
CA GLN A 25 -0.97 -7.18 23.01
C GLN A 25 0.40 -6.72 23.57
N ALA A 26 0.75 -7.12 24.79
CA ALA A 26 2.02 -6.74 25.42
C ALA A 26 3.23 -7.22 24.61
N VAL A 27 3.20 -8.46 24.14
CA VAL A 27 4.30 -9.03 23.35
C VAL A 27 4.39 -8.39 21.97
N ALA A 28 3.26 -8.15 21.31
CA ALA A 28 3.22 -7.44 20.03
C ALA A 28 3.85 -6.04 20.14
N TRP A 29 3.57 -5.29 21.21
CA TRP A 29 4.20 -3.99 21.45
C TRP A 29 5.70 -4.07 21.70
N GLU A 30 6.15 -5.03 22.50
CA GLU A 30 7.60 -5.18 22.76
C GLU A 30 8.35 -5.58 21.50
N GLN A 31 7.81 -6.52 20.73
CA GLN A 31 8.46 -7.08 19.54
C GLN A 31 8.47 -6.13 18.35
N THR A 32 7.61 -5.10 18.36
CA THR A 32 7.61 -4.02 17.35
C THR A 32 8.39 -2.78 17.79
N ARG A 33 8.97 -2.79 18.98
CA ARG A 33 9.76 -1.66 19.48
C ARG A 33 10.97 -1.37 18.59
N GLU A 34 11.72 -2.40 18.21
CA GLU A 34 12.89 -2.25 17.33
C GLU A 34 12.50 -1.76 15.94
N LEU A 35 11.35 -2.19 15.41
CA LEU A 35 10.80 -1.67 14.15
C LEU A 35 10.52 -0.17 14.28
N ARG A 36 9.88 0.26 15.37
CA ARG A 36 9.60 1.68 15.64
C ARG A 36 10.87 2.52 15.81
N ASP A 37 11.87 1.97 16.50
CA ASP A 37 13.18 2.62 16.64
C ASP A 37 13.94 2.65 15.30
N ALA A 38 13.73 1.67 14.43
CA ALA A 38 14.25 1.69 13.07
C ALA A 38 13.51 2.71 12.19
N GLN A 39 12.20 2.90 12.38
CA GLN A 39 11.40 3.92 11.69
C GLN A 39 11.87 5.34 12.00
N SER A 40 12.27 5.65 13.23
CA SER A 40 12.78 6.99 13.60
C SER A 40 14.17 7.25 13.00
N LYS A 41 15.03 6.23 12.95
CA LYS A 41 16.36 6.33 12.32
C LYS A 41 16.29 6.59 10.80
N VAL A 42 15.26 6.07 10.12
CA VAL A 42 15.02 6.36 8.70
C VAL A 42 14.69 7.84 8.47
N GLU A 43 14.10 8.53 9.45
CA GLU A 43 13.81 9.98 9.34
C GLU A 43 15.06 10.85 9.53
N THR A 44 16.00 10.42 10.36
CA THR A 44 17.15 11.25 10.78
C THR A 44 18.40 11.06 9.91
N THR A 45 18.45 9.99 9.12
CA THR A 45 19.68 9.54 8.48
C THR A 45 19.40 9.20 7.02
N HIS A 46 19.90 10.03 6.10
CA HIS A 46 20.01 9.72 4.66
C HIS A 46 21.03 8.60 4.37
N GLU A 47 21.52 7.90 5.41
CA GLU A 47 22.42 6.77 5.25
C GLU A 47 21.67 5.66 4.52
N GLN A 48 22.12 5.39 3.29
CA GLN A 48 21.73 4.27 2.45
C GLN A 48 21.84 2.99 3.29
N ARG A 49 20.69 2.50 3.75
CA ARG A 49 20.63 1.18 4.37
C ARG A 49 20.94 0.18 3.26
N SER A 50 21.96 -0.64 3.45
CA SER A 50 22.24 -1.76 2.56
C SER A 50 20.96 -2.56 2.33
N SER A 51 20.68 -2.83 1.05
CA SER A 51 19.41 -3.27 0.46
C SER A 51 18.84 -4.60 1.00
N SER A 52 19.58 -5.29 1.90
CA SER A 52 19.19 -6.55 2.53
C SER A 52 18.89 -6.44 4.04
N SER A 53 19.18 -5.31 4.70
CA SER A 53 19.13 -5.21 6.17
C SER A 53 17.77 -4.77 6.74
N TRP A 54 16.83 -4.31 5.91
CA TRP A 54 15.54 -3.79 6.38
C TRP A 54 14.51 -4.91 6.68
N ALA A 55 14.60 -6.03 5.96
CA ALA A 55 13.64 -7.14 6.08
C ALA A 55 13.62 -7.75 7.49
N GLN A 56 14.77 -7.77 8.18
CA GLN A 56 14.87 -8.29 9.55
C GLN A 56 14.02 -7.49 10.55
N PHE A 57 13.82 -6.19 10.33
CA PHE A 57 13.01 -5.35 11.21
C PHE A 57 11.52 -5.58 11.00
N LEU A 58 11.09 -5.98 9.79
CA LEU A 58 9.70 -6.30 9.49
C LEU A 58 9.26 -7.65 10.06
N GLN A 59 10.17 -8.62 10.10
CA GLN A 59 9.85 -10.00 10.44
C GLN A 59 9.12 -10.17 11.78
N PRO A 60 9.53 -9.52 12.91
CA PRO A 60 8.77 -9.59 14.15
C PRO A 60 7.34 -9.08 13.99
N ALA A 61 7.15 -7.95 13.31
CA ALA A 61 5.82 -7.36 13.12
C ALA A 61 4.92 -8.26 12.26
N THR A 62 5.43 -8.86 11.19
CA THR A 62 4.62 -9.74 10.32
C THR A 62 4.28 -11.06 10.99
N ILE A 63 5.19 -11.66 11.77
CA ILE A 63 4.91 -12.87 12.57
C ILE A 63 3.82 -12.59 13.61
N TRP A 64 3.94 -11.50 14.38
CA TRP A 64 2.92 -11.17 15.37
C TRP A 64 1.60 -10.76 14.72
N LEU A 65 1.62 -10.13 13.55
CA LEU A 65 0.40 -9.81 12.79
C LEU A 65 -0.34 -11.10 12.40
N GLY A 66 0.37 -12.11 11.88
CA GLY A 66 -0.21 -13.40 11.54
C GLY A 66 -0.76 -14.13 12.77
N ASN A 67 0.03 -14.23 13.83
CA ASN A 67 -0.36 -14.90 15.07
C ASN A 67 -1.60 -14.26 15.72
N VAL A 68 -1.60 -12.93 15.86
CA VAL A 68 -2.72 -12.19 16.47
C VAL A 68 -3.96 -12.30 15.59
N ALA A 69 -3.82 -12.17 14.26
CA ALA A 69 -4.94 -12.30 13.34
C ALA A 69 -5.56 -13.70 13.37
N GLU A 70 -4.74 -14.75 13.51
CA GLU A 70 -5.25 -16.12 13.58
C GLU A 70 -5.96 -16.41 14.91
N VAL A 71 -5.42 -15.96 16.04
CA VAL A 71 -6.10 -16.08 17.34
C VAL A 71 -7.41 -15.31 17.32
N MET A 72 -7.43 -14.12 16.72
CA MET A 72 -8.64 -13.32 16.56
C MET A 72 -9.67 -14.04 15.68
N ARG A 73 -9.29 -14.62 14.54
CA ARG A 73 -10.22 -15.43 13.71
C ARG A 73 -10.78 -16.62 14.47
N PHE A 74 -9.93 -17.31 15.21
CA PHE A 74 -10.36 -18.42 16.06
C PHE A 74 -11.41 -17.96 17.06
N LEU A 75 -11.21 -16.82 17.73
CA LEU A 75 -12.18 -16.27 18.68
C LEU A 75 -13.48 -15.81 17.99
N HIS A 76 -13.44 -15.26 16.79
CA HIS A 76 -14.66 -14.91 16.04
C HIS A 76 -15.44 -16.16 15.61
N ARG A 77 -14.75 -17.18 15.10
CA ARG A 77 -15.39 -18.40 14.57
C ARG A 77 -15.88 -19.35 15.65
N GLU A 78 -15.05 -19.62 16.65
CA GLU A 78 -15.31 -20.65 17.66
C GLU A 78 -15.62 -20.06 19.03
N GLY A 79 -15.19 -18.84 19.33
CA GLY A 79 -15.38 -18.21 20.64
C GLY A 79 -16.84 -18.19 21.13
N PRO A 80 -17.86 -17.86 20.31
CA PRO A 80 -19.25 -17.94 20.73
C PRO A 80 -19.68 -19.34 21.16
N ALA A 81 -19.31 -20.36 20.39
CA ALA A 81 -19.64 -21.77 20.68
C ALA A 81 -18.94 -22.26 21.96
N LEU A 82 -17.67 -21.88 22.15
CA LEU A 82 -16.91 -22.20 23.36
C LEU A 82 -17.49 -21.49 24.60
N ALA A 83 -18.00 -20.27 24.44
CA ALA A 83 -18.60 -19.50 25.52
C ALA A 83 -19.99 -20.00 25.94
N THR A 84 -20.74 -20.60 25.02
CA THR A 84 -22.05 -21.21 25.31
C THR A 84 -21.95 -22.65 25.86
N GLY A 85 -20.81 -23.32 25.69
CA GLY A 85 -20.63 -24.74 26.03
C GLY A 85 -21.46 -25.68 25.13
N ASN A 86 -21.29 -27.00 25.28
CA ASN A 86 -22.22 -27.96 24.68
C ASN A 86 -23.61 -27.72 25.28
N ALA A 87 -24.56 -27.33 24.44
CA ALA A 87 -25.90 -26.84 24.79
C ALA A 87 -26.78 -27.79 25.64
N GLU A 88 -26.30 -29.00 25.95
CA GLU A 88 -27.03 -30.02 26.73
C GLU A 88 -26.86 -29.90 28.25
N GLN A 89 -25.89 -29.13 28.78
CA GLN A 89 -25.68 -28.98 30.23
C GLN A 89 -26.08 -27.61 30.81
N VAL A 90 -26.37 -26.60 29.98
CA VAL A 90 -26.57 -25.20 30.43
C VAL A 90 -28.03 -24.88 30.80
N ARG A 91 -29.00 -25.73 30.42
CA ARG A 91 -30.43 -25.46 30.63
C ARG A 91 -30.90 -25.41 32.10
N THR A 92 -30.09 -25.81 33.08
CA THR A 92 -30.52 -25.90 34.49
C THR A 92 -29.83 -24.93 35.46
N GLN A 93 -28.79 -24.18 35.07
CA GLN A 93 -28.15 -23.17 35.94
C GLN A 93 -27.71 -21.88 35.20
N GLY A 94 -28.72 -21.12 34.73
CA GLY A 94 -28.68 -19.65 34.69
C GLY A 94 -28.03 -18.99 33.46
N ASP A 95 -28.87 -18.36 32.65
CA ASP A 95 -28.53 -17.51 31.49
C ASP A 95 -27.35 -16.55 31.75
N GLN A 96 -27.24 -15.97 32.95
CA GLN A 96 -26.22 -14.95 33.26
C GLN A 96 -24.75 -15.42 33.11
N LYS A 97 -24.45 -16.71 33.30
CA LYS A 97 -23.05 -17.21 33.24
C LYS A 97 -22.52 -17.33 31.79
N GLY A 98 -23.37 -17.75 30.86
CA GLY A 98 -23.02 -17.80 29.43
C GLY A 98 -22.86 -16.40 28.82
N HIS A 99 -23.69 -15.45 29.24
CA HIS A 99 -23.59 -14.04 28.81
C HIS A 99 -22.26 -13.39 29.21
N SER A 100 -21.70 -13.73 30.38
CA SER A 100 -20.39 -13.22 30.84
C SER A 100 -19.23 -13.72 29.96
N ALA A 101 -19.24 -15.01 29.58
CA ALA A 101 -18.20 -15.58 28.74
C ALA A 101 -18.26 -15.06 27.29
N ILE A 102 -19.46 -14.90 26.72
CA ILE A 102 -19.65 -14.32 25.39
C ILE A 102 -19.15 -12.87 25.36
N THR A 103 -19.45 -12.10 26.42
CA THR A 103 -18.98 -10.71 26.53
C THR A 103 -17.46 -10.64 26.58
N ALA A 104 -16.81 -11.52 27.33
CA ALA A 104 -15.35 -11.60 27.39
C ALA A 104 -14.69 -11.99 26.06
N VAL A 105 -15.31 -12.92 25.31
CA VAL A 105 -14.84 -13.27 23.96
C VAL A 105 -14.94 -12.07 23.02
N ARG A 106 -16.04 -11.32 23.08
CA ARG A 106 -16.22 -10.10 22.27
C ARG A 106 -15.20 -9.02 22.65
N GLU A 107 -14.98 -8.81 23.95
CA GLU A 107 -14.00 -7.85 24.47
C GLU A 107 -12.58 -8.22 24.03
N ALA A 108 -12.18 -9.49 24.20
CA ALA A 108 -10.88 -9.97 23.74
C ALA A 108 -10.74 -9.84 22.21
N SER A 109 -11.79 -10.12 21.45
CA SER A 109 -11.78 -9.98 19.98
C SER A 109 -11.57 -8.52 19.57
N SER A 110 -12.26 -7.59 20.24
CA SER A 110 -12.08 -6.14 20.03
C SER A 110 -10.64 -5.69 20.36
N LEU A 111 -10.08 -6.18 21.47
CA LEU A 111 -8.70 -5.87 21.86
C LEU A 111 -7.70 -6.40 20.82
N LEU A 112 -7.85 -7.65 20.39
CA LEU A 112 -6.97 -8.24 19.36
C LEU A 112 -7.11 -7.52 18.02
N GLN A 113 -8.30 -7.03 17.68
CA GLN A 113 -8.51 -6.24 16.48
C GLN A 113 -7.70 -4.94 16.50
N GLU A 114 -7.66 -4.24 17.64
CA GLU A 114 -6.83 -3.06 17.80
C GLU A 114 -5.33 -3.40 17.66
N VAL A 115 -4.90 -4.56 18.18
CA VAL A 115 -3.52 -5.03 18.01
C VAL A 115 -3.21 -5.36 16.55
N VAL A 116 -4.11 -6.03 15.82
CA VAL A 116 -3.96 -6.28 14.38
C VAL A 116 -3.84 -4.96 13.62
N LEU A 117 -4.73 -4.00 13.89
CA LEU A 117 -4.70 -2.69 13.25
C LEU A 117 -3.38 -1.97 13.54
N TYR A 118 -2.92 -1.99 14.79
CA TYR A 118 -1.64 -1.42 15.18
C TYR A 118 -0.47 -2.06 14.42
N LEU A 119 -0.36 -3.39 14.42
CA LEU A 119 0.72 -4.11 13.73
C LEU A 119 0.71 -3.87 12.21
N PHE A 120 -0.49 -3.84 11.63
CA PHE A 120 -0.68 -3.52 10.23
C PHE A 120 -0.19 -2.10 9.92
N GLN A 121 -0.57 -1.11 10.72
CA GLN A 121 -0.12 0.27 10.58
C GLN A 121 1.39 0.43 10.74
N GLN A 122 2.00 -0.23 11.73
CA GLN A 122 3.46 -0.17 11.93
C GLN A 122 4.23 -0.78 10.76
N THR A 123 3.73 -1.88 10.22
CA THR A 123 4.30 -2.54 9.04
C THR A 123 4.21 -1.62 7.83
N ALA A 124 3.00 -1.13 7.51
CA ALA A 124 2.77 -0.21 6.40
C ALA A 124 3.65 1.03 6.50
N LEU A 125 3.68 1.64 7.68
CA LEU A 125 4.47 2.83 7.97
C LEU A 125 5.96 2.65 7.66
N TYR A 126 6.56 1.59 8.19
CA TYR A 126 7.98 1.34 7.96
C TYR A 126 8.27 1.13 6.46
N VAL A 127 7.42 0.39 5.76
CA VAL A 127 7.57 0.18 4.31
C VAL A 127 7.43 1.47 3.54
N CYS A 128 6.43 2.32 3.84
CA CYS A 128 6.27 3.61 3.19
C CYS A 128 7.53 4.48 3.33
N LYS A 129 8.18 4.46 4.50
CA LYS A 129 9.45 5.17 4.70
C LYS A 129 10.60 4.61 3.87
N LEU A 130 10.70 3.29 3.73
CA LEU A 130 11.68 2.68 2.83
C LEU A 130 11.42 3.10 1.38
N LEU A 131 10.16 3.08 0.95
CA LEU A 131 9.77 3.49 -0.39
C LEU A 131 10.10 4.95 -0.67
N LEU A 132 9.95 5.86 0.29
CA LEU A 132 10.34 7.27 0.09
C LEU A 132 11.81 7.44 -0.32
N GLN A 133 12.69 6.50 0.04
CA GLN A 133 14.10 6.51 -0.38
C GLN A 133 14.30 5.90 -1.78
N ALA A 134 13.51 4.91 -2.16
CA ALA A 134 13.64 4.17 -3.43
C ALA A 134 12.81 4.74 -4.59
N LEU A 135 11.73 5.47 -4.32
CA LEU A 135 10.85 6.04 -5.35
C LEU A 135 11.50 7.14 -6.21
N PRO A 136 12.43 7.98 -5.70
CA PRO A 136 13.16 8.92 -6.55
C PRO A 136 13.93 8.24 -7.69
N GLU A 137 14.63 7.15 -7.40
CA GLU A 137 15.34 6.35 -8.42
C GLU A 137 14.37 5.77 -9.46
N LEU A 138 13.19 5.32 -9.01
CA LEU A 138 12.13 4.86 -9.91
C LEU A 138 11.63 5.96 -10.86
N LEU A 139 11.56 7.21 -10.40
CA LEU A 139 11.18 8.37 -11.23
C LEU A 139 12.28 8.75 -12.23
N ASP A 140 13.54 8.60 -11.84
CA ASP A 140 14.71 8.88 -12.67
C ASP A 140 15.07 7.73 -13.62
N SER A 141 14.34 6.62 -13.55
CA SER A 141 14.51 5.46 -14.43
C SER A 141 14.36 5.89 -15.90
N GLY A 142 15.46 5.76 -16.66
CA GLY A 142 15.57 6.17 -18.06
C GLY A 142 16.37 7.45 -18.34
N LEU A 143 16.98 8.09 -17.33
CA LEU A 143 17.94 9.19 -17.54
C LEU A 143 19.29 8.73 -18.13
N GLU A 144 19.61 7.44 -18.11
CA GLU A 144 20.94 6.91 -18.45
C GLU A 144 21.25 6.78 -19.96
N VAL A 145 20.38 7.25 -20.86
CA VAL A 145 20.64 7.10 -22.31
C VAL A 145 21.53 8.20 -22.89
N GLU A 146 21.86 9.25 -22.14
CA GLU A 146 22.79 10.29 -22.62
C GLU A 146 24.10 10.33 -21.84
N GLN A 147 25.06 9.47 -22.24
CA GLN A 147 26.42 9.84 -22.67
C GLN A 147 27.35 8.62 -22.59
N GLY A 148 27.77 8.07 -23.72
CA GLY A 148 28.98 7.25 -23.79
C GLY A 148 28.97 6.08 -24.76
N ASP A 149 29.40 6.35 -25.99
CA ASP A 149 30.19 5.51 -26.88
C ASP A 149 29.59 4.21 -27.48
N GLU A 150 29.79 4.10 -28.79
CA GLU A 150 29.46 2.94 -29.61
C GLU A 150 30.34 1.74 -29.25
N THR A 151 29.94 0.93 -28.28
CA THR A 151 30.31 -0.49 -28.27
C THR A 151 29.16 -1.31 -27.70
N VAL A 152 28.31 -1.81 -28.60
CA VAL A 152 27.36 -2.88 -28.33
C VAL A 152 28.18 -4.12 -27.97
N VAL A 153 28.31 -4.39 -26.68
CA VAL A 153 28.47 -5.76 -26.20
C VAL A 153 27.06 -6.19 -25.82
N GLU A 154 26.45 -7.03 -26.66
CA GLU A 154 25.31 -7.85 -26.31
C GLU A 154 25.76 -8.83 -25.22
N ASP A 155 25.95 -8.33 -23.99
CA ASP A 155 26.09 -9.13 -22.79
C ASP A 155 24.85 -8.88 -21.95
N GLU A 156 24.28 -9.98 -21.47
CA GLU A 156 23.02 -10.08 -20.76
C GLU A 156 22.72 -8.88 -19.85
N VAL A 157 21.81 -7.99 -20.28
CA VAL A 157 21.11 -7.08 -19.37
C VAL A 157 20.13 -7.94 -18.57
N CYS A 158 20.67 -8.72 -17.63
CA CYS A 158 19.95 -9.09 -16.43
C CYS A 158 19.74 -7.77 -15.67
N GLY A 159 18.75 -7.00 -16.11
CA GLY A 159 18.40 -5.71 -15.50
C GLY A 159 18.20 -5.95 -14.02
N ASN A 160 19.00 -5.30 -13.20
CA ASN A 160 18.83 -5.35 -11.76
C ASN A 160 17.40 -4.88 -11.47
N GLU A 161 16.66 -5.66 -10.67
CA GLU A 161 15.32 -5.27 -10.25
C GLU A 161 15.40 -3.93 -9.51
N SER A 162 14.51 -2.98 -9.83
CA SER A 162 14.48 -1.70 -9.13
C SER A 162 14.33 -1.91 -7.62
N GLU A 163 14.97 -1.07 -6.82
CA GLU A 163 14.93 -1.18 -5.36
C GLU A 163 13.48 -1.17 -4.84
N THR A 164 12.60 -0.41 -5.50
CA THR A 164 11.15 -0.42 -5.22
C THR A 164 10.55 -1.81 -5.37
N LEU A 165 10.83 -2.53 -6.48
CA LEU A 165 10.32 -3.88 -6.70
C LEU A 165 10.88 -4.87 -5.69
N VAL A 166 12.18 -4.76 -5.34
CA VAL A 166 12.83 -5.57 -4.31
C VAL A 166 12.15 -5.38 -2.95
N ILE A 167 11.85 -4.14 -2.57
CA ILE A 167 11.13 -3.82 -1.33
C ILE A 167 9.74 -4.46 -1.34
N LEU A 168 8.96 -4.28 -2.42
CA LEU A 168 7.61 -4.83 -2.52
C LEU A 168 7.61 -6.37 -2.41
N LYS A 169 8.53 -7.05 -3.09
CA LYS A 169 8.71 -8.50 -3.02
C LYS A 169 9.11 -8.97 -1.63
N GLY A 170 10.05 -8.28 -0.98
CA GLY A 170 10.50 -8.65 0.36
C GLY A 170 9.41 -8.45 1.41
N VAL A 171 8.61 -7.38 1.30
CA VAL A 171 7.44 -7.16 2.16
C VAL A 171 6.40 -8.26 1.97
N TRP A 172 6.07 -8.59 0.73
CA TRP A 172 5.15 -9.69 0.44
C TRP A 172 5.64 -11.00 1.07
N SER A 173 6.90 -11.35 0.84
CA SER A 173 7.53 -12.56 1.38
C SER A 173 7.52 -12.59 2.91
N ALA A 174 7.79 -11.45 3.57
CA ALA A 174 7.75 -11.35 5.02
C ALA A 174 6.34 -11.55 5.58
N LEU A 175 5.30 -11.09 4.87
CA LEU A 175 3.92 -11.33 5.24
C LEU A 175 3.52 -12.80 5.04
N GLU A 176 3.95 -13.45 3.96
CA GLU A 176 3.70 -14.89 3.74
C GLU A 176 4.36 -15.72 4.83
N TYR A 177 5.64 -15.44 5.10
CA TYR A 177 6.42 -16.11 6.14
C TYR A 177 5.80 -15.94 7.53
N GLY A 178 5.29 -14.74 7.84
CA GLY A 178 4.60 -14.46 9.09
C GLY A 178 3.26 -15.16 9.25
N GLY A 179 2.79 -15.91 8.24
CA GLY A 179 1.47 -16.53 8.24
C GLY A 179 0.35 -15.50 8.17
N VAL A 180 0.62 -14.32 7.57
CA VAL A 180 -0.38 -13.28 7.45
C VAL A 180 -1.48 -13.73 6.48
N PRO A 181 -2.75 -13.64 6.88
CA PRO A 181 -3.91 -14.04 6.08
C PRO A 181 -3.96 -13.33 4.72
N SER A 182 -4.44 -14.03 3.68
CA SER A 182 -4.47 -13.53 2.30
C SER A 182 -5.13 -12.16 2.18
N GLU A 183 -6.24 -11.95 2.87
CA GLU A 183 -7.01 -10.71 2.78
C GLU A 183 -6.19 -9.53 3.33
N LEU A 184 -5.52 -9.74 4.47
CA LEU A 184 -4.63 -8.75 5.08
C LEU A 184 -3.40 -8.48 4.21
N ARG A 185 -2.86 -9.51 3.55
CA ARG A 185 -1.72 -9.35 2.62
C ARG A 185 -2.08 -8.49 1.42
N VAL A 186 -3.23 -8.77 0.79
CA VAL A 186 -3.72 -7.99 -0.35
C VAL A 186 -4.00 -6.55 0.06
N GLN A 187 -4.63 -6.32 1.22
CA GLN A 187 -4.87 -4.98 1.73
C GLN A 187 -3.57 -4.21 2.01
N MET A 188 -2.58 -4.86 2.62
CA MET A 188 -1.28 -4.26 2.89
C MET A 188 -0.61 -3.82 1.58
N LEU A 189 -0.54 -4.73 0.59
CA LEU A 189 0.09 -4.43 -0.69
C LEU A 189 -0.65 -3.31 -1.44
N THR A 190 -1.98 -3.36 -1.45
CA THR A 190 -2.81 -2.32 -2.08
C THR A 190 -2.54 -0.95 -1.46
N HIS A 191 -2.49 -0.89 -0.13
CA HIS A 191 -2.21 0.34 0.60
C HIS A 191 -0.82 0.91 0.26
N ILE A 192 0.19 0.05 0.23
CA ILE A 192 1.56 0.41 -0.12
C ILE A 192 1.64 0.94 -1.56
N LEU A 193 0.98 0.28 -2.52
CA LEU A 193 0.96 0.71 -3.92
C LEU A 193 0.23 2.05 -4.10
N SER A 194 -0.89 2.27 -3.42
CA SER A 194 -1.60 3.56 -3.45
C SER A 194 -0.78 4.69 -2.84
N PHE A 195 -0.03 4.41 -1.77
CA PHE A 195 0.94 5.37 -1.21
C PHE A 195 2.03 5.72 -2.24
N ALA A 196 2.63 4.69 -2.86
CA ALA A 196 3.64 4.90 -3.89
C ALA A 196 3.10 5.73 -5.07
N ASN A 197 1.89 5.44 -5.55
CA ASN A 197 1.21 6.22 -6.59
C ASN A 197 1.08 7.70 -6.20
N ALA A 198 0.60 8.00 -4.98
CA ALA A 198 0.43 9.37 -4.54
C ALA A 198 1.74 10.16 -4.53
N VAL A 199 2.81 9.55 -3.99
CA VAL A 199 4.15 10.18 -3.96
C VAL A 199 4.70 10.35 -5.37
N LEU A 200 4.72 9.28 -6.17
CA LEU A 200 5.25 9.30 -7.54
C LEU A 200 4.50 10.31 -8.40
N PHE A 201 3.17 10.30 -8.35
CA PHE A 201 2.33 11.19 -9.14
C PHE A 201 2.56 12.65 -8.77
N ASN A 202 2.59 12.98 -7.47
CA ASN A 202 2.82 14.36 -7.03
C ASN A 202 4.20 14.85 -7.47
N SER A 203 5.25 14.07 -7.22
CA SER A 203 6.62 14.42 -7.63
C SER A 203 6.77 14.54 -9.15
N LEU A 204 6.09 13.67 -9.92
CA LEU A 204 6.09 13.73 -11.38
C LEU A 204 5.40 14.99 -11.89
N MET A 205 4.27 15.37 -11.29
CA MET A 205 3.55 16.59 -11.65
C MET A 205 4.36 17.84 -11.30
N GLU A 206 4.96 17.91 -10.12
CA GLU A 206 5.81 19.02 -9.68
C GLU A 206 7.00 19.21 -10.62
N ARG A 207 7.81 18.16 -10.83
CA ARG A 207 8.96 18.20 -11.76
C ARG A 207 8.54 18.56 -13.18
N GLY A 208 7.43 18.00 -13.66
CA GLY A 208 6.92 18.31 -14.99
C GLY A 208 6.44 19.75 -15.15
N THR A 209 5.89 20.36 -14.10
CA THR A 209 5.49 21.78 -14.13
C THR A 209 6.67 22.75 -14.01
N GLU A 210 7.76 22.37 -13.34
CA GLU A 210 8.96 23.20 -13.16
C GLU A 210 9.95 23.07 -14.32
N GLU A 211 10.26 21.83 -14.73
CA GLU A 211 11.29 21.50 -15.73
C GLU A 211 10.71 21.18 -17.12
N GLY A 212 9.41 20.91 -17.20
CA GLY A 212 8.71 20.44 -18.40
C GLY A 212 8.67 18.91 -18.50
N PHE A 213 7.56 18.38 -19.02
CA PHE A 213 7.42 16.95 -19.28
C PHE A 213 8.12 16.56 -20.58
N GLU A 214 8.85 15.45 -20.59
CA GLU A 214 9.57 14.95 -21.76
C GLU A 214 9.40 13.46 -21.95
N HIS A 215 9.72 12.98 -23.16
CA HIS A 215 9.61 11.57 -23.49
C HIS A 215 10.54 10.75 -22.60
N LYS A 216 9.96 9.92 -21.73
CA LYS A 216 10.65 9.10 -20.73
C LYS A 216 9.93 7.77 -20.56
N PRO A 217 10.31 6.74 -21.33
CA PRO A 217 9.66 5.43 -21.25
C PRO A 217 10.09 4.61 -20.02
N GLY A 218 11.21 4.94 -19.36
CA GLY A 218 11.77 4.12 -18.27
C GLY A 218 10.82 3.95 -17.09
N LEU A 219 10.20 5.02 -16.60
CA LEU A 219 9.17 4.94 -15.55
C LEU A 219 8.01 4.01 -15.94
N ARG A 220 7.58 4.02 -17.21
CA ARG A 220 6.51 3.13 -17.69
C ARG A 220 6.93 1.66 -17.70
N GLN A 221 8.19 1.38 -18.01
CA GLN A 221 8.75 0.03 -17.99
C GLN A 221 8.84 -0.49 -16.54
N GLU A 222 9.36 0.31 -15.62
CA GLU A 222 9.45 -0.03 -14.19
C GLU A 222 8.08 -0.32 -13.58
N LEU A 223 7.09 0.54 -13.82
CA LEU A 223 5.72 0.31 -13.37
C LEU A 223 5.10 -0.95 -14.02
N SER A 224 5.49 -1.29 -15.26
CA SER A 224 5.08 -2.54 -15.90
C SER A 224 5.64 -3.75 -15.19
N SER A 225 6.91 -3.70 -14.78
CA SER A 225 7.56 -4.78 -14.03
C SER A 225 6.87 -5.03 -12.70
N ILE A 226 6.53 -3.95 -11.96
CA ILE A 226 5.75 -4.03 -10.72
C ILE A 226 4.38 -4.66 -10.97
N ILE A 227 3.66 -4.24 -12.02
CA ILE A 227 2.35 -4.79 -12.36
C ILE A 227 2.43 -6.25 -12.81
N SER A 228 3.45 -6.62 -13.57
CA SER A 228 3.69 -7.99 -14.03
C SER A 228 3.90 -8.92 -12.83
N TRP A 229 4.71 -8.48 -11.86
CA TRP A 229 4.86 -9.20 -10.60
C TRP A 229 3.53 -9.32 -9.83
N CYS A 230 2.78 -8.23 -9.66
CA CYS A 230 1.45 -8.28 -9.05
C CYS A 230 0.48 -9.20 -9.80
N HIS A 231 0.56 -9.26 -11.14
CA HIS A 231 -0.25 -10.14 -11.97
C HIS A 231 0.09 -11.61 -11.73
N ALA A 232 1.37 -11.95 -11.54
CA ALA A 232 1.79 -13.31 -11.16
C ALA A 232 1.22 -13.74 -9.79
N LEU A 233 0.92 -12.79 -8.90
CA LEU A 233 0.25 -13.03 -7.62
C LEU A 233 -1.29 -13.03 -7.72
N GLY A 234 -1.86 -12.80 -8.91
CA GLY A 234 -3.32 -12.64 -9.10
C GLY A 234 -3.87 -11.27 -8.72
N LEU A 235 -3.01 -10.28 -8.45
CA LEU A 235 -3.34 -8.93 -7.97
C LEU A 235 -3.16 -7.85 -9.05
N GLY A 236 -3.07 -8.24 -10.32
CA GLY A 236 -2.75 -7.30 -11.41
C GLY A 236 -3.78 -6.19 -11.62
N LEU A 237 -5.07 -6.46 -11.43
CA LEU A 237 -6.13 -5.43 -11.51
C LEU A 237 -6.05 -4.46 -10.34
N THR A 238 -5.86 -4.98 -9.12
CA THR A 238 -5.70 -4.18 -7.91
C THR A 238 -4.48 -3.26 -8.01
N ALA A 239 -3.36 -3.77 -8.51
CA ALA A 239 -2.15 -2.98 -8.72
C ALA A 239 -2.34 -1.87 -9.77
N ARG A 240 -3.02 -2.17 -10.89
CA ARG A 240 -3.36 -1.17 -11.91
C ARG A 240 -4.26 -0.07 -11.36
N SER A 241 -5.30 -0.43 -10.61
CA SER A 241 -6.17 0.55 -9.96
C SER A 241 -5.44 1.39 -8.91
N ALA A 242 -4.51 0.80 -8.16
CA ALA A 242 -3.74 1.52 -7.15
C ALA A 242 -2.71 2.51 -7.74
N LEU A 243 -2.14 2.19 -8.91
CA LEU A 243 -1.11 2.97 -9.62
C LEU A 243 -1.66 3.81 -10.79
N GLY A 244 -2.98 3.93 -10.93
CA GLY A 244 -3.66 4.43 -12.13
C GLY A 244 -3.17 5.79 -12.63
N ASN A 245 -3.11 6.79 -11.74
CA ASN A 245 -2.70 8.15 -12.09
C ASN A 245 -1.26 8.19 -12.63
N THR A 246 -0.30 7.60 -11.90
CA THR A 246 1.10 7.55 -12.34
C THR A 246 1.23 6.74 -13.63
N LEU A 247 0.50 5.64 -13.78
CA LEU A 247 0.49 4.85 -15.02
C LEU A 247 0.00 5.64 -16.23
N CYS A 248 -1.05 6.44 -16.07
CA CYS A 248 -1.57 7.30 -17.13
C CYS A 248 -0.52 8.31 -17.58
N VAL A 249 0.09 9.05 -16.65
CA VAL A 249 1.14 10.02 -17.00
C VAL A 249 2.34 9.30 -17.61
N ALA A 250 2.83 8.21 -17.01
CA ALA A 250 3.95 7.45 -17.55
C ALA A 250 3.65 6.87 -18.95
N ALA A 251 2.42 6.45 -19.22
CA ALA A 251 2.01 6.00 -20.55
C ALA A 251 2.03 7.14 -21.57
N ALA A 252 1.59 8.34 -21.18
CA ALA A 252 1.71 9.54 -22.01
C ALA A 252 3.18 9.90 -22.26
N LEU A 253 4.05 9.88 -21.25
CA LEU A 253 5.48 10.15 -21.41
C LEU A 253 6.23 9.09 -22.21
N ALA A 254 5.73 7.85 -22.26
CA ALA A 254 6.29 6.79 -23.07
C ALA A 254 5.81 6.83 -24.53
N ALA A 255 4.66 7.46 -24.80
CA ALA A 255 4.10 7.55 -26.14
C ALA A 255 4.94 8.47 -27.05
N PRO A 256 5.06 8.15 -28.35
CA PRO A 256 5.69 9.05 -29.29
C PRO A 256 4.92 10.38 -29.34
N LEU A 257 5.65 11.50 -29.48
CA LEU A 257 5.07 12.84 -29.44
C LEU A 257 3.95 13.01 -30.49
N GLU A 258 4.08 12.36 -31.64
CA GLU A 258 3.10 12.34 -32.72
C GLU A 258 1.72 11.86 -32.24
N ALA A 259 1.68 10.80 -31.42
CA ALA A 259 0.43 10.26 -30.90
C ALA A 259 -0.30 11.24 -29.97
N ILE A 260 0.46 12.06 -29.23
CA ILE A 260 -0.10 13.09 -28.35
C ILE A 260 -0.54 14.31 -29.17
N LEU A 261 0.24 14.71 -30.18
CA LEU A 261 -0.07 15.85 -31.06
C LEU A 261 -1.32 15.64 -31.91
N GLU A 262 -1.59 14.41 -32.35
CA GLU A 262 -2.80 14.06 -33.10
C GLU A 262 -4.06 13.95 -32.22
N GLY A 263 -3.88 13.85 -30.91
CA GLY A 263 -4.96 13.73 -29.94
C GLY A 263 -5.76 15.02 -29.74
N THR A 264 -7.08 14.90 -29.71
CA THR A 264 -7.98 15.95 -29.21
C THR A 264 -8.14 15.85 -27.70
N TRP A 265 -8.56 16.93 -27.04
CA TRP A 265 -8.85 16.94 -25.60
C TRP A 265 -9.73 15.75 -25.18
N THR A 266 -10.82 15.47 -25.92
CA THR A 266 -11.73 14.36 -25.62
C THR A 266 -11.07 12.99 -25.79
N SER A 267 -10.25 12.80 -26.82
CA SER A 267 -9.51 11.55 -27.04
C SER A 267 -8.48 11.31 -25.94
N LEU A 268 -7.75 12.36 -25.55
CA LEU A 268 -6.74 12.28 -24.50
C LEU A 268 -7.37 12.07 -23.11
N ARG A 269 -8.54 12.67 -22.84
CA ARG A 269 -9.33 12.40 -21.63
C ARG A 269 -9.78 10.94 -21.53
N GLN A 270 -10.15 10.32 -22.65
CA GLN A 270 -10.52 8.90 -22.68
C GLN A 270 -9.32 7.97 -22.51
N GLN A 271 -8.17 8.33 -23.09
CA GLN A 271 -6.94 7.55 -22.95
C GLN A 271 -6.30 7.66 -21.55
N LEU A 272 -6.52 8.79 -20.88
CA LEU A 272 -5.97 9.13 -19.56
C LEU A 272 -7.11 9.32 -18.56
N GLU A 273 -7.94 8.29 -18.40
CA GLU A 273 -9.19 8.34 -17.63
C GLU A 273 -8.99 8.67 -16.15
N ASP A 274 -7.88 8.20 -15.56
CA ASP A 274 -7.55 8.42 -14.15
C ASP A 274 -7.06 9.85 -13.84
N LEU A 275 -6.78 10.67 -14.87
CA LEU A 275 -6.34 12.04 -14.67
C LEU A 275 -7.53 13.01 -14.54
N HIS A 276 -7.43 13.91 -13.57
CA HIS A 276 -8.36 15.03 -13.46
C HIS A 276 -8.13 16.05 -14.61
N PRO A 277 -9.15 16.78 -15.10
CA PRO A 277 -9.00 17.81 -16.13
C PRO A 277 -7.85 18.81 -15.86
N ALA A 278 -7.68 19.28 -14.62
CA ALA A 278 -6.55 20.14 -14.23
C ALA A 278 -5.18 19.48 -14.48
N GLN A 279 -5.06 18.19 -14.17
CA GLN A 279 -3.81 17.43 -14.28
C GLN A 279 -3.46 17.16 -15.74
N LEU A 280 -4.46 16.79 -16.57
CA LEU A 280 -4.27 16.65 -18.02
C LEU A 280 -3.89 17.99 -18.66
N HIS A 281 -4.56 19.08 -18.27
CA HIS A 281 -4.24 20.41 -18.78
C HIS A 281 -2.81 20.84 -18.41
N ALA A 282 -2.38 20.58 -17.17
CA ALA A 282 -0.99 20.80 -16.75
C ALA A 282 0.00 19.96 -17.58
N LEU A 283 -0.27 18.66 -17.76
CA LEU A 283 0.57 17.78 -18.58
C LEU A 283 0.77 18.34 -20.00
N LEU A 284 -0.32 18.69 -20.69
CA LEU A 284 -0.27 19.23 -22.07
C LEU A 284 0.36 20.62 -22.13
N THR A 285 0.18 21.44 -21.08
CA THR A 285 0.74 22.79 -21.00
C THR A 285 2.24 22.79 -20.74
N TYR A 286 2.76 21.82 -20.01
CA TYR A 286 4.20 21.74 -19.70
C TYR A 286 4.95 20.68 -20.50
N TYR A 287 4.27 19.95 -21.40
CA TYR A 287 4.94 19.03 -22.32
C TYR A 287 5.93 19.79 -23.23
N LYS A 288 7.16 19.29 -23.29
CA LYS A 288 8.23 19.79 -24.15
C LYS A 288 7.91 19.41 -25.59
N VAL A 289 7.54 20.42 -26.36
CA VAL A 289 7.29 20.32 -27.80
C VAL A 289 8.42 21.06 -28.52
N PRO A 290 9.00 20.52 -29.61
CA PRO A 290 10.01 21.21 -30.39
C PRO A 290 9.54 22.62 -30.80
N LEU A 291 10.43 23.61 -30.75
CA LEU A 291 10.11 25.01 -31.07
C LEU A 291 9.51 25.21 -32.48
N SER A 292 9.70 24.24 -33.38
CA SER A 292 9.14 24.21 -34.73
C SER A 292 7.66 23.81 -34.81
N VAL A 293 7.10 23.23 -33.74
CA VAL A 293 5.73 22.70 -33.70
C VAL A 293 4.85 23.60 -32.83
N LYS A 294 3.75 24.12 -33.42
CA LYS A 294 2.74 24.86 -32.65
C LYS A 294 1.89 23.88 -31.85
N ARG A 295 1.63 24.21 -30.59
CA ARG A 295 0.70 23.44 -29.75
C ARG A 295 -0.69 23.40 -30.38
N PRO A 296 -1.31 22.21 -30.54
CA PRO A 296 -2.64 22.08 -31.12
C PRO A 296 -3.69 22.86 -30.31
N SER A 297 -4.56 23.62 -30.97
CA SER A 297 -5.72 24.24 -30.33
C SER A 297 -6.73 23.21 -29.83
N ALA A 298 -6.68 21.99 -30.38
CA ALA A 298 -7.49 20.85 -29.97
C ALA A 298 -7.15 20.32 -28.57
N TRP A 299 -6.02 20.75 -27.97
CA TRP A 299 -5.65 20.43 -26.59
C TRP A 299 -6.34 21.31 -25.56
N LEU A 300 -7.07 22.35 -25.98
CA LEU A 300 -7.79 23.21 -25.06
C LEU A 300 -9.00 22.46 -24.45
N PRO A 301 -9.27 22.64 -23.14
CA PRO A 301 -10.42 22.03 -22.50
C PRO A 301 -11.74 22.45 -23.17
N ILE A 302 -12.68 21.50 -23.25
CA ILE A 302 -14.05 21.77 -23.67
C ILE A 302 -14.75 22.70 -22.65
N ALA A 303 -15.74 23.47 -23.10
CA ALA A 303 -16.40 24.51 -22.29
C ALA A 303 -16.90 24.01 -20.91
N GLU A 304 -17.33 22.75 -20.83
CA GLU A 304 -17.82 22.12 -19.60
C GLU A 304 -16.70 21.86 -18.58
N GLU A 305 -15.49 21.54 -19.05
CA GLU A 305 -14.33 21.21 -18.21
C GLU A 305 -13.35 22.37 -18.04
N GLN A 306 -13.56 23.52 -18.70
CA GLN A 306 -12.69 24.69 -18.61
C GLN A 306 -12.49 25.19 -17.18
N ILE A 307 -13.54 25.24 -16.37
CA ILE A 307 -13.46 25.67 -14.96
C ILE A 307 -12.62 24.69 -14.14
N GLN A 308 -12.76 23.39 -14.39
CA GLN A 308 -12.02 22.33 -13.69
C GLN A 308 -10.57 22.18 -14.17
N ALA A 309 -10.29 22.54 -15.42
CA ALA A 309 -8.96 22.50 -16.02
C ALA A 309 -8.12 23.74 -15.66
N LEU A 310 -8.77 24.89 -15.49
CA LEU A 310 -8.16 26.17 -15.12
C LEU A 310 -8.19 26.43 -13.62
N SER A 311 -8.92 25.63 -12.83
CA SER A 311 -8.68 25.62 -11.40
C SER A 311 -7.24 25.17 -11.23
N THR A 312 -6.39 26.09 -10.77
CA THR A 312 -5.10 25.71 -10.19
C THR A 312 -5.47 24.88 -8.99
N GLY A 313 -5.55 23.58 -9.21
CA GLY A 313 -5.66 22.61 -8.16
C GLY A 313 -4.45 22.80 -7.26
N LYS A 314 -4.58 23.66 -6.26
CA LYS A 314 -4.28 23.26 -4.90
C LYS A 314 -5.20 22.08 -4.57
N THR A 315 -5.07 20.99 -5.30
CA THR A 315 -5.65 19.70 -4.99
C THR A 315 -4.80 19.18 -3.86
N ASP A 316 -5.02 19.68 -2.64
CA ASP A 316 -4.67 18.99 -1.40
C ASP A 316 -3.30 18.28 -1.40
N LEU A 317 -2.29 18.84 -2.10
CA LEU A 317 -0.93 18.29 -2.16
C LEU A 317 -0.28 18.39 -0.77
N ASP A 318 -0.79 19.32 0.05
CA ASP A 318 -0.44 19.50 1.46
C ASP A 318 -1.12 18.49 2.39
N THR A 319 -1.98 17.60 1.89
CA THR A 319 -2.58 16.54 2.71
C THR A 319 -2.27 15.13 2.21
N VAL A 320 -0.99 14.78 2.25
CA VAL A 320 -0.64 13.45 2.77
C VAL A 320 -0.37 13.58 4.28
N PRO A 321 -1.37 13.82 5.17
CA PRO A 321 -1.12 13.44 6.53
C PRO A 321 -1.24 11.92 6.49
N TYR A 322 -0.20 11.25 6.94
CA TYR A 322 -0.28 9.88 7.48
C TYR A 322 -1.64 9.54 8.15
N ALA A 323 -2.31 10.55 8.75
CA ALA A 323 -3.64 10.46 9.35
C ALA A 323 -4.79 10.05 8.40
N THR A 324 -4.86 10.52 7.15
CA THR A 324 -5.99 10.15 6.25
C THR A 324 -5.90 8.68 5.81
N CYS A 325 -4.67 8.17 5.65
CA CYS A 325 -4.39 6.75 5.41
C CYS A 325 -4.82 5.86 6.58
N VAL A 326 -4.55 6.29 7.82
CA VAL A 326 -4.91 5.54 9.05
C VAL A 326 -6.42 5.38 9.23
N TYR A 327 -7.21 6.41 8.90
CA TYR A 327 -8.69 6.34 8.99
C TYR A 327 -9.32 5.45 7.90
N ALA A 328 -8.80 5.48 6.67
CA ALA A 328 -9.23 4.59 5.59
C ALA A 328 -8.90 3.12 5.88
N MET A 329 -7.74 2.84 6.48
CA MET A 329 -7.33 1.49 6.93
C MET A 329 -8.33 0.90 7.92
N LYS A 330 -8.83 1.69 8.89
CA LYS A 330 -9.78 1.19 9.90
C LYS A 330 -11.09 0.72 9.27
N CYS A 331 -11.60 1.43 8.26
CA CYS A 331 -12.85 1.06 7.57
C CYS A 331 -12.68 -0.18 6.69
N ALA A 332 -11.56 -0.33 5.98
CA ALA A 332 -11.28 -1.50 5.12
C ALA A 332 -10.97 -2.77 5.93
N LEU A 333 -10.24 -2.65 7.05
CA LEU A 333 -9.97 -3.76 7.97
C LEU A 333 -11.25 -4.25 8.66
N LEU A 334 -12.18 -3.35 9.01
CA LEU A 334 -13.48 -3.69 9.62
C LEU A 334 -14.44 -4.41 8.66
N GLN A 335 -14.25 -4.31 7.35
CA GLN A 335 -15.12 -4.95 6.35
C GLN A 335 -14.61 -6.31 5.87
N THR A 336 -13.36 -6.65 6.20
CA THR A 336 -12.65 -7.81 5.62
C THR A 336 -12.25 -8.84 6.68
N ILE A 337 -12.48 -8.52 7.96
CA ILE A 337 -12.26 -9.36 9.15
C ILE A 337 -13.58 -9.43 9.91
#